data_AF-A0A0K9XXG2-F1
#
_entry.id   AF-A0A0K9XXG2-F1
#
_cell.length_a   1.000
_cell.length_b   1.000
_cell.length_c   1.000
_cell.angle_alpha   90.00
_cell.angle_beta   90.00
_cell.angle_gamma   90.00
#
_symmetry.space_group_name_H-M   'P 1'
#
loop_
_entity.id
_entity.type
_entity.pdbx_description
1 polymer ?
#
loop_
_entity_poly.entity_id
_entity_poly.type
_entity_poly.pdbx_seq_one_letter_code
_entity_poly.pdbx_strand_id
1 'polypeptide(L)'
;MLENLFSYLFPVAILITISTSAYFFWESKNILIHHQQSNSKTFNNIRGMSISDGGFIKKKIQILHFDVLVNTNSIFIFPKSLYFIPLRKINLIFSHSDIKNTKSPEMLRELVIKNRSVDLVYYPKILLHSRTIRLQNLSMEQIKIFEDIKLKKNY
;
A
#
# COMPACT_ATOMS: atom_id res chain seq x y z
N MET A 1 37.35 -10.59 -18.65
CA MET A 1 36.73 -11.22 -17.46
C MET A 1 35.51 -10.43 -16.96
N LEU A 2 35.61 -9.10 -16.82
CA LEU A 2 34.50 -8.23 -16.38
C LEU A 2 33.37 -8.10 -17.43
N GLU A 3 33.70 -8.12 -18.72
CA GLU A 3 32.72 -8.07 -19.83
C GLU A 3 31.81 -9.31 -19.87
N ASN A 4 32.37 -10.50 -19.65
CA ASN A 4 31.59 -11.74 -19.52
C ASN A 4 30.70 -11.71 -18.27
N LEU A 5 31.13 -11.07 -17.19
CA LEU A 5 30.30 -10.98 -15.99
C LEU A 5 29.06 -10.10 -16.24
N PHE A 6 29.24 -8.94 -16.88
CA PHE A 6 28.13 -8.05 -17.21
C PHE A 6 27.16 -8.64 -18.23
N SER A 7 27.65 -9.39 -19.22
CA SER A 7 26.79 -10.01 -20.24
C SER A 7 25.87 -11.10 -19.69
N TYR A 8 26.24 -11.76 -18.58
CA TYR A 8 25.34 -12.68 -17.86
C TYR A 8 24.50 -11.97 -16.78
N LEU A 9 25.07 -11.01 -16.05
CA LEU A 9 24.36 -10.33 -14.96
C LEU A 9 23.21 -9.46 -15.45
N PHE A 10 23.37 -8.78 -16.59
CA PHE A 10 22.34 -7.90 -17.14
C PHE A 10 21.04 -8.64 -17.52
N PRO A 11 21.05 -9.71 -18.33
CA PRO A 11 19.83 -10.48 -18.64
C PRO A 11 19.24 -11.16 -17.40
N VAL A 12 20.07 -11.62 -16.46
CA VAL A 12 19.60 -12.19 -15.19
C VAL A 12 18.86 -11.14 -14.36
N ALA A 13 19.38 -9.91 -14.26
CA ALA A 13 18.72 -8.82 -13.55
C ALA A 13 17.36 -8.47 -14.19
N ILE A 14 17.28 -8.46 -15.52
CA ILE A 14 16.01 -8.25 -16.24
C ILE A 14 15.01 -9.36 -15.92
N LEU A 15 15.42 -10.63 -15.98
CA LEU A 15 14.56 -11.77 -15.68
C LEU A 15 14.03 -11.73 -14.24
N ILE A 16 14.88 -11.38 -13.26
CA ILE A 16 14.47 -11.21 -11.86
C ILE A 16 13.44 -10.08 -11.74
N THR A 17 13.65 -8.97 -12.44
CA THR A 17 12.73 -7.83 -12.41
C THR A 17 11.36 -8.18 -13.01
N ILE A 18 11.33 -8.88 -14.15
CA ILE A 18 10.10 -9.31 -14.81
C ILE A 18 9.34 -10.32 -13.94
N SER A 19 10.04 -11.35 -13.44
CA SER A 19 9.43 -12.41 -12.62
C SER A 19 8.85 -11.88 -11.31
N THR A 20 9.59 -11.01 -10.60
CA THR A 20 9.08 -10.36 -9.38
C THR A 20 7.88 -9.47 -9.68
N SER A 21 7.91 -8.69 -10.77
CA SER A 21 6.79 -7.83 -11.16
C SER A 21 5.54 -8.65 -11.47
N ALA A 22 5.67 -9.75 -12.20
CA ALA A 22 4.57 -10.67 -12.49
C ALA A 22 4.01 -11.30 -11.22
N TYR A 23 4.87 -11.72 -10.28
CA TYR A 23 4.46 -12.28 -9.00
C TYR A 23 3.61 -11.29 -8.19
N PHE A 24 4.05 -10.04 -8.01
CA PHE A 24 3.30 -9.05 -7.25
C PHE A 24 2.00 -8.64 -7.94
N PHE A 25 1.97 -8.63 -9.26
CA PHE A 25 0.75 -8.40 -10.03
C PHE A 25 -0.30 -9.50 -9.78
N TRP A 26 0.11 -10.77 -9.88
CA TRP A 26 -0.76 -11.90 -9.55
C TRP A 26 -1.18 -11.91 -8.09
N GLU A 27 -0.27 -11.61 -7.16
CA GLU A 27 -0.62 -11.54 -5.74
C GLU A 27 -1.71 -10.48 -5.50
N SER A 28 -1.57 -9.31 -6.12
CA SER A 28 -2.56 -8.23 -6.00
C SER A 28 -3.92 -8.66 -6.54
N LYS A 29 -3.96 -9.31 -7.71
CA LYS A 29 -5.20 -9.88 -8.28
C LYS A 29 -5.82 -10.94 -7.39
N ASN A 30 -5.03 -11.86 -6.86
CA ASN A 30 -5.53 -12.90 -5.97
C ASN A 30 -6.19 -12.33 -4.72
N ILE A 31 -5.70 -11.21 -4.21
CA ILE A 31 -6.27 -10.57 -3.02
C ILE A 31 -7.60 -9.90 -3.33
N LEU A 32 -7.69 -9.23 -4.48
CA LEU A 32 -8.96 -8.71 -4.95
C LEU A 32 -10.00 -9.82 -5.10
N ILE A 33 -9.61 -11.02 -5.53
CA ILE A 33 -10.55 -12.15 -5.67
C ILE A 33 -10.95 -12.75 -4.33
N HIS A 34 -10.00 -13.01 -3.43
CA HIS A 34 -10.25 -13.83 -2.22
C HIS A 34 -10.55 -13.03 -0.95
N HIS A 35 -10.17 -11.76 -0.90
CA HIS A 35 -10.31 -10.93 0.31
C HIS A 35 -11.25 -9.73 0.10
N GLN A 36 -11.84 -9.58 -1.08
CA GLN A 36 -12.84 -8.55 -1.32
C GLN A 36 -14.18 -8.94 -0.68
N GLN A 37 -14.75 -8.02 0.09
CA GLN A 37 -16.07 -8.21 0.71
C GLN A 37 -17.18 -7.61 -0.15
N SER A 38 -18.41 -8.09 0.03
CA SER A 38 -19.59 -7.61 -0.73
C SER A 38 -19.82 -6.10 -0.58
N ASN A 39 -19.51 -5.53 0.59
CA ASN A 39 -19.66 -4.08 0.87
C ASN A 39 -18.36 -3.28 0.65
N SER A 40 -17.36 -3.89 0.03
CA SER A 40 -16.08 -3.21 -0.21
C SER A 40 -16.19 -2.05 -1.20
N LYS A 41 -15.29 -1.08 -1.06
CA LYS A 41 -15.18 0.08 -1.97
C LYS A 41 -13.79 0.10 -2.58
N THR A 42 -13.71 0.25 -3.89
CA THR A 42 -12.45 0.28 -4.63
C THR A 42 -12.21 1.66 -5.23
N PHE A 43 -10.98 2.15 -5.08
CA PHE A 43 -10.50 3.38 -5.68
C PHE A 43 -9.28 3.04 -6.50
N ASN A 44 -9.30 3.39 -7.79
CA ASN A 44 -8.20 3.07 -8.68
C ASN A 44 -7.43 4.33 -9.05
N ASN A 45 -6.12 4.16 -9.24
CA ASN A 45 -5.23 5.19 -9.75
C ASN A 45 -5.23 6.50 -8.94
N ILE A 46 -5.27 6.39 -7.61
CA ILE A 46 -5.16 7.53 -6.71
C ILE A 46 -3.71 7.98 -6.64
N ARG A 47 -3.44 9.25 -6.97
CA ARG A 47 -2.11 9.83 -6.83
C ARG A 47 -1.78 10.01 -5.36
N GLY A 48 -0.54 9.78 -4.97
CA GLY A 48 -0.13 9.98 -3.59
C GLY A 48 1.37 9.89 -3.34
N MET A 49 1.70 9.75 -2.06
CA MET A 49 3.07 9.65 -1.57
C MET A 49 3.20 8.55 -0.53
N SER A 50 4.26 7.76 -0.61
CA SER A 50 4.72 6.91 0.47
C SER A 50 5.87 7.62 1.19
N ILE A 51 5.71 7.85 2.48
CA ILE A 51 6.69 8.52 3.34
C ILE A 51 7.12 7.50 4.37
N SER A 52 8.39 7.10 4.36
CA SER A 52 8.97 6.31 5.43
C SER A 52 9.83 7.20 6.31
N ASP A 53 9.52 7.24 7.60
CA ASP A 53 10.42 7.84 8.56
C ASP A 53 11.66 6.95 8.71
N GLY A 54 12.83 7.54 8.57
CA GLY A 54 14.12 6.83 8.65
C GLY A 54 14.75 6.92 10.05
N GLY A 55 14.07 7.57 11.00
CA GLY A 55 14.64 7.89 12.31
C GLY A 55 15.81 8.83 12.15
N PHE A 56 17.01 8.34 12.50
CA PHE A 56 18.27 9.08 12.32
C PHE A 56 18.66 9.29 10.84
N ILE A 57 18.06 8.52 9.92
CA ILE A 57 18.30 8.64 8.47
C ILE A 57 17.22 9.55 7.85
N LYS A 58 17.62 10.38 6.88
CA LYS A 58 16.70 11.30 6.17
C LYS A 58 15.42 10.59 5.71
N LYS A 59 14.28 11.28 5.89
CA LYS A 59 12.96 10.83 5.42
C LYS A 59 13.00 10.49 3.93
N LYS A 60 12.52 9.30 3.57
CA LYS A 60 12.40 8.87 2.18
C LYS A 60 10.96 9.08 1.72
N ILE A 61 10.80 9.85 0.65
CA ILE A 61 9.52 10.19 0.06
C ILE A 61 9.48 9.64 -1.36
N GLN A 62 8.43 8.90 -1.69
CA GLN A 62 8.21 8.34 -3.02
C GLN A 62 6.83 8.74 -3.53
N ILE A 63 6.78 9.39 -4.69
CA ILE A 63 5.53 9.74 -5.37
C ILE A 63 5.09 8.53 -6.20
N LEU A 64 3.84 8.09 -6.00
CA LEU A 64 3.31 6.84 -6.52
C LEU A 64 1.83 7.01 -6.88
N HIS A 65 1.30 6.08 -7.66
CA HIS A 65 -0.14 5.88 -7.75
C HIS A 65 -0.55 4.71 -6.86
N PHE A 66 -1.80 4.66 -6.44
CA PHE A 66 -2.33 3.63 -5.57
C PHE A 66 -3.68 3.15 -6.07
N ASP A 67 -3.87 1.84 -6.09
CA ASP A 67 -5.23 1.30 -5.99
C ASP A 67 -5.50 0.99 -4.51
N VAL A 68 -6.73 1.26 -4.08
CA VAL A 68 -7.14 1.11 -2.69
C VAL A 68 -8.42 0.27 -2.67
N LEU A 69 -8.43 -0.76 -1.84
CA LEU A 69 -9.63 -1.55 -1.53
C LEU A 69 -9.93 -1.36 -0.05
N VAL A 70 -11.06 -0.71 0.23
CA VAL A 70 -11.59 -0.53 1.57
C VAL A 70 -12.60 -1.63 1.85
N ASN A 71 -12.29 -2.46 2.84
CA ASN A 71 -13.18 -3.47 3.41
C ASN A 71 -13.82 -2.95 4.70
N THR A 72 -14.64 -3.77 5.33
CA THR A 72 -15.39 -3.40 6.56
C THR A 72 -14.46 -3.08 7.73
N ASN A 73 -13.28 -3.71 7.81
CA ASN A 73 -12.36 -3.58 8.93
C ASN A 73 -10.89 -3.36 8.53
N SER A 74 -10.62 -3.33 7.21
CA SER A 74 -9.28 -3.27 6.66
C SER A 74 -9.23 -2.42 5.39
N ILE A 75 -8.04 -1.91 5.09
CA ILE A 75 -7.74 -1.12 3.89
C ILE A 75 -6.53 -1.77 3.23
N PHE A 76 -6.74 -2.35 2.06
CA PHE A 76 -5.66 -2.77 1.18
C PHE A 76 -5.23 -1.60 0.30
N ILE A 77 -3.92 -1.38 0.22
CA ILE A 77 -3.28 -0.36 -0.60
C ILE A 77 -2.30 -1.08 -1.51
N PHE A 78 -2.49 -0.90 -2.81
CA PHE A 78 -1.67 -1.47 -3.87
C PHE A 78 -0.88 -0.35 -4.54
N PRO A 79 0.36 -0.13 -4.11
CA PRO A 79 1.23 0.87 -4.74
C PRO A 79 1.58 0.48 -6.18
N LYS A 80 1.24 1.37 -7.11
CA LYS A 80 1.67 1.35 -8.50
C LYS A 80 2.91 2.23 -8.64
N SER A 81 4.04 1.56 -8.72
CA SER A 81 5.33 2.19 -9.05
C SER A 81 5.50 2.26 -10.56
N LEU A 82 5.96 3.41 -11.07
CA LEU A 82 6.52 3.51 -12.42
C LEU A 82 7.98 3.00 -12.49
N TYR A 83 8.60 2.73 -11.34
CA TYR A 83 9.93 2.13 -11.25
C TYR A 83 9.83 0.61 -11.36
N PHE A 84 10.82 0.01 -12.01
CA PHE A 84 11.00 -1.44 -12.23
C PHE A 84 10.89 -2.34 -10.98
N ILE A 85 10.94 -1.77 -9.77
CA ILE A 85 10.79 -2.54 -8.53
C ILE A 85 9.31 -2.57 -8.14
N PRO A 86 8.66 -3.75 -8.17
CA PRO A 86 7.30 -3.89 -7.72
C PRO A 86 7.21 -3.61 -6.21
N LEU A 87 6.25 -2.78 -5.83
CA LEU A 87 6.04 -2.43 -4.43
C LEU A 87 5.05 -3.40 -3.80
N ARG A 88 5.42 -3.92 -2.63
CA ARG A 88 4.57 -4.82 -1.86
C ARG A 88 3.28 -4.10 -1.45
N LYS A 89 2.17 -4.81 -1.56
CA LYS A 89 0.88 -4.41 -0.98
C LYS A 89 0.99 -4.05 0.50
N ILE A 90 0.15 -3.14 0.94
CA ILE A 90 0.00 -2.77 2.34
C ILE A 90 -1.42 -3.11 2.74
N ASN A 91 -1.59 -3.79 3.87
CA ASN A 91 -2.91 -4.12 4.41
C ASN A 91 -3.01 -3.51 5.81
N LEU A 92 -3.88 -2.52 5.96
CA LEU A 92 -4.05 -1.76 7.20
C LEU A 92 -5.35 -2.18 7.87
N ILE A 93 -5.29 -2.69 9.09
CA ILE A 93 -6.48 -2.98 9.91
C ILE A 93 -6.81 -1.80 10.80
N PHE A 94 -8.10 -1.48 10.91
CA PHE A 94 -8.60 -0.41 11.78
C PHE A 94 -9.69 -0.90 12.76
N SER A 95 -10.08 -2.18 12.68
CA SER A 95 -10.98 -2.86 13.62
C SER A 95 -10.62 -4.34 13.72
N HIS A 96 -10.71 -4.88 14.94
CA HIS A 96 -10.42 -6.30 15.25
C HIS A 96 -11.59 -7.25 14.98
N SER A 97 -12.73 -6.77 14.48
CA SER A 97 -13.97 -7.55 14.38
C SER A 97 -13.92 -8.77 13.46
N ASP A 98 -13.10 -8.78 12.41
CA ASP A 98 -13.02 -9.92 11.48
C ASP A 98 -11.68 -10.04 10.71
N ILE A 99 -10.69 -10.70 11.32
CA ILE A 99 -9.33 -10.83 10.74
C ILE A 99 -9.29 -11.81 9.54
N LYS A 100 -10.32 -12.63 9.32
CA LYS A 100 -10.32 -13.71 8.30
C LYS A 100 -10.10 -13.19 6.87
N ASN A 101 -10.57 -11.98 6.60
CA ASN A 101 -10.48 -11.33 5.28
C ASN A 101 -9.23 -10.45 5.12
N THR A 102 -8.20 -10.68 5.95
CA THR A 102 -6.95 -9.92 5.92
C THR A 102 -5.76 -10.82 5.58
N LYS A 103 -4.75 -10.28 4.89
CA LYS A 103 -3.49 -10.97 4.60
C LYS A 103 -2.30 -10.14 5.06
N SER A 104 -1.54 -10.67 6.03
CA SER A 104 -0.42 -10.00 6.71
C SER A 104 -0.74 -8.56 7.16
N PRO A 105 -1.77 -8.34 8.01
CA PRO A 105 -2.21 -7.00 8.37
C PRO A 105 -1.18 -6.27 9.25
N GLU A 106 -1.09 -4.98 9.01
CA GLU A 106 -0.44 -3.97 9.85
C GLU A 106 -1.51 -3.08 10.48
N MET A 107 -1.26 -2.58 11.68
CA MET A 107 -2.26 -1.80 12.42
C MET A 107 -2.26 -0.34 11.98
N LEU A 108 -3.44 0.18 11.59
CA LEU A 108 -3.63 1.60 11.33
C LEU A 108 -3.61 2.38 12.65
N ARG A 109 -2.57 3.20 12.84
CA ARG A 109 -2.42 4.01 14.06
C ARG A 109 -3.10 5.34 13.93
N GLU A 110 -3.00 6.00 12.79
CA GLU A 110 -3.61 7.31 12.60
C GLU A 110 -4.22 7.42 11.21
N LEU A 111 -5.34 8.11 11.14
CA LEU A 111 -6.04 8.47 9.92
C LEU A 111 -6.30 9.97 10.00
N VAL A 112 -5.50 10.74 9.25
CA VAL A 112 -5.60 12.20 9.22
C VAL A 112 -6.22 12.61 7.89
N ILE A 113 -7.38 13.23 7.97
CA ILE A 113 -8.10 13.74 6.80
C ILE A 113 -7.80 15.23 6.69
N LYS A 114 -7.38 15.65 5.49
CA LYS A 114 -7.15 17.04 5.10
C LYS A 114 -7.96 17.33 3.84
N ASN A 115 -7.99 18.58 3.40
CA ASN A 115 -8.72 18.95 2.19
C ASN A 115 -8.28 18.09 0.98
N ARG A 116 -9.18 17.21 0.50
CA ARG A 116 -8.97 16.25 -0.60
C ARG A 116 -7.76 15.32 -0.45
N SER A 117 -7.29 15.07 0.77
CA SER A 117 -6.19 14.12 1.01
C SER A 117 -6.36 13.38 2.33
N VAL A 118 -5.84 12.15 2.37
CA VAL A 118 -5.89 11.29 3.57
C VAL A 118 -4.50 10.74 3.83
N ASP A 119 -4.00 10.94 5.04
CA ASP A 119 -2.77 10.35 5.55
C ASP A 119 -3.11 9.12 6.40
N LEU A 120 -2.61 7.96 5.97
CA LEU A 120 -2.72 6.68 6.67
C LEU A 120 -1.38 6.35 7.32
N VAL A 121 -1.31 6.46 8.65
CA VAL A 121 -0.07 6.24 9.42
C VAL A 121 -0.12 4.87 10.09
N TYR A 122 0.94 4.09 9.89
CA TYR A 122 1.08 2.76 10.45
C TYR A 122 2.55 2.48 10.83
N TYR A 123 2.75 1.51 11.74
CA TYR A 123 4.07 1.04 12.12
C TYR A 123 4.24 -0.38 11.60
N PRO A 124 5.15 -0.63 10.65
CA PRO A 124 5.42 -1.98 10.16
C PRO A 124 5.98 -2.86 11.29
N LYS A 125 5.56 -4.13 11.38
CA LYS A 125 6.06 -5.06 12.43
C LYS A 125 7.58 -5.17 12.53
N ILE A 126 8.28 -5.03 11.42
CA ILE A 126 9.74 -5.23 11.32
C ILE A 126 10.51 -3.91 11.50
N LEU A 127 9.84 -2.75 11.40
CA LEU A 127 10.50 -1.44 11.41
C LEU A 127 10.03 -0.62 12.61
N LEU A 128 10.99 -0.10 13.37
CA LEU A 128 10.76 0.80 14.52
C LEU A 128 10.21 2.18 14.15
N HIS A 129 10.01 2.45 12.86
CA HIS A 129 9.66 3.77 12.35
C HIS A 129 8.30 3.77 11.66
N SER A 130 7.60 4.90 11.78
CA SER A 130 6.31 5.08 11.15
C SER A 130 6.44 5.16 9.63
N ARG A 131 5.41 4.65 8.96
CA ARG A 131 5.18 4.86 7.54
C ARG A 131 3.85 5.57 7.37
N THR A 132 3.86 6.55 6.48
CA THR A 132 2.66 7.30 6.10
C THR A 132 2.39 7.08 4.62
N ILE A 133 1.19 6.61 4.29
CA ILE A 133 0.67 6.65 2.93
C ILE A 133 -0.26 7.84 2.83
N ARG A 134 0.12 8.82 2.01
CA ARG A 134 -0.71 9.99 1.69
C ARG A 134 -1.42 9.76 0.38
N LEU A 135 -2.74 9.65 0.42
CA LEU A 135 -3.62 9.65 -0.74
C LEU A 135 -4.02 11.09 -1.06
N GLN A 136 -3.88 11.54 -2.30
CA GLN A 136 -4.12 12.92 -2.72
C GLN A 136 -5.16 12.98 -3.84
N ASN A 137 -5.76 14.17 -4.00
CA ASN A 137 -6.74 14.45 -5.03
C ASN A 137 -7.95 13.51 -4.98
N LEU A 138 -8.39 13.20 -3.75
CA LEU A 138 -9.57 12.37 -3.51
C LEU A 138 -10.85 13.16 -3.83
N SER A 139 -11.84 12.48 -4.40
CA SER A 139 -13.19 13.03 -4.56
C SER A 139 -13.88 13.19 -3.21
N MET A 140 -14.93 14.01 -3.14
CA MET A 140 -15.67 14.21 -1.89
C MET A 140 -16.32 12.90 -1.39
N GLU A 141 -16.79 12.06 -2.31
CA GLU A 141 -17.34 10.74 -1.99
C GLU A 141 -16.27 9.81 -1.38
N GLN A 142 -15.05 9.84 -1.92
CA GLN A 142 -13.93 9.07 -1.39
C GLN A 142 -13.54 9.56 0.01
N ILE A 143 -13.52 10.88 0.23
CA ILE A 143 -13.25 11.47 1.55
C ILE A 143 -14.28 11.01 2.58
N LYS A 144 -15.58 11.04 2.25
CA LYS A 144 -16.65 10.57 3.14
C LYS A 144 -16.45 9.12 3.60
N ILE A 145 -15.97 8.25 2.71
CA ILE A 145 -15.66 6.86 3.06
C ILE A 145 -14.57 6.80 4.14
N PHE A 146 -13.53 7.63 4.06
CA PHE A 146 -12.49 7.70 5.09
C PHE A 146 -12.96 8.39 6.38
N GLU A 147 -13.91 9.32 6.31
CA GLU A 147 -14.57 9.91 7.49
C GLU A 147 -15.36 8.84 8.25
N ASP A 148 -16.15 8.02 7.55
CA ASP A 148 -16.88 6.90 8.14
C ASP A 148 -15.95 5.88 8.81
N ILE A 149 -14.80 5.58 8.18
CA ILE A 149 -13.77 4.71 8.77
C ILE A 149 -13.21 5.33 10.04
N LYS A 150 -12.93 6.64 10.04
CA LYS A 150 -12.38 7.35 11.20
C LYS A 150 -13.33 7.27 12.40
N LEU A 151 -14.64 7.32 12.18
CA LEU A 151 -15.66 7.16 13.23
C LEU A 151 -15.78 5.71 13.73
N LYS A 152 -15.63 4.73 12.84
CA LYS A 152 -15.74 3.29 13.17
C LYS A 152 -14.45 2.68 13.74
N LYS A 153 -13.37 3.46 13.78
CA LYS A 153 -12.06 3.02 14.23
C LYS A 153 -12.08 2.74 15.74
N ASN A 154 -12.26 1.47 16.08
CA ASN A 154 -12.26 0.96 17.44
C ASN A 154 -11.09 -0.01 17.60
N TYR A 155 -10.23 0.26 18.59
CA TYR A 155 -9.10 -0.60 18.94
C TYR A 155 -9.52 -1.74 19.86
#